data_AF-A0A836BR05-F1
#
_entry.id   AF-A0A836BR05-F1
#
_cell.length_a   1.000
_cell.length_b   1.000
_cell.length_c   1.000
_cell.angle_alpha   90.00
_cell.angle_beta   90.00
_cell.angle_gamma   90.00
#
_symmetry.space_group_name_H-M   'P 1'
#
loop_
_entity.id
_entity.type
_entity.pdbx_description
1 polymer ?
#
loop_
_entity_poly.entity_id
_entity_poly.type
_entity_poly.pdbx_seq_one_letter_code
_entity_poly.pdbx_strand_id
1 'polypeptide(L)'
;MRPDALPSPRYSVMLSDNRGLGDRLRSSLTVFAHVLLSNRTYELVWYGKHQLWYSFQSPWIDWRAPPHLRIARFPREGGRPNGTVLPVVTENHHWANPNRSVFDSFCTRAIDPGFSQYQQNMTKRFETTDMTKYGGGRDVVLWTGNQGYARHVLSNPLLQERVKELGLSAGNLASCLFNFLYVPTPRALAPFRQKGMYDILLDPHNYIIGIQIRVGDHAFLDNRKGVKALNGSLPGQAHFACAQQLREQLESLPEFGGVSGQAEHSRASGGKTMRRRQAAAPVQPLGRGTLLLSASGGGELDGDVGEEDVTEEAETAAAGEAEGKRVKAEIGQDPAAGAAAARPRRVYWFLLSDSEAARHEALSRYGSSGRLLVAEGLALDHINKQPGYGQESLHVGAGEMWLFGLASAHVVAVGSTYGWLGALAGVTEAKPMRMWGITSNQPRPCRLDQPDPAEAVESWSGGL
;
A
#
# COMPACT_ATOMS: atom_id res chain seq x y z
N MET A 1 -23.48 -3.76 41.35
CA MET A 1 -22.75 -4.46 40.27
C MET A 1 -21.49 -3.66 40.00
N ARG A 2 -20.30 -4.27 40.09
CA ARG A 2 -19.09 -3.61 39.59
C ARG A 2 -19.27 -3.47 38.07
N PRO A 3 -18.96 -2.32 37.46
CA PRO A 3 -18.92 -2.25 36.00
C PRO A 3 -18.01 -3.39 35.52
N ASP A 4 -18.55 -4.27 34.67
CA ASP A 4 -17.79 -5.38 34.12
C ASP A 4 -16.49 -4.82 33.55
N ALA A 5 -15.35 -5.30 34.06
CA ALA A 5 -14.05 -4.84 33.58
C ALA A 5 -14.02 -5.03 32.07
N LEU A 6 -13.73 -3.96 31.33
CA LEU A 6 -13.62 -4.03 29.88
C LEU A 6 -12.67 -5.18 29.53
N PRO A 7 -13.03 -6.04 28.56
CA PRO A 7 -12.16 -7.14 28.16
C PRO A 7 -10.80 -6.56 27.74
N SER A 8 -9.72 -7.20 28.22
CA SER A 8 -8.36 -6.78 27.87
C SER A 8 -8.22 -6.69 26.35
N PRO A 9 -7.51 -5.66 25.84
CA PRO A 9 -7.29 -5.52 24.41
C PRO A 9 -6.56 -6.76 23.88
N ARG A 10 -6.98 -7.23 22.71
CA ARG A 10 -6.38 -8.35 21.99
C ARG A 10 -5.69 -7.82 20.75
N TYR A 11 -4.52 -8.34 20.42
CA TYR A 11 -3.63 -7.85 19.37
C TYR A 11 -3.44 -8.87 18.26
N SER A 12 -3.21 -8.36 17.07
CA SER A 12 -2.75 -9.10 15.90
C SER A 12 -1.59 -8.31 15.30
N VAL A 13 -0.38 -8.82 15.53
CA VAL A 13 0.86 -8.08 15.27
C VAL A 13 1.53 -8.66 14.03
N MET A 14 1.80 -7.83 13.04
CA MET A 14 2.61 -8.20 11.88
C MET A 14 4.09 -7.95 12.16
N LEU A 15 4.91 -8.99 12.02
CA LEU A 15 6.37 -8.93 12.05
C LEU A 15 6.88 -8.92 10.61
N SER A 16 7.23 -7.73 10.12
CA SER A 16 7.64 -7.52 8.74
C SER A 16 9.16 -7.48 8.61
N ASP A 17 9.78 -8.57 8.17
CA ASP A 17 11.23 -8.70 8.02
C ASP A 17 11.68 -9.05 6.59
N ASN A 18 13.00 -8.96 6.35
CA ASN A 18 13.79 -9.57 5.27
C ASN A 18 13.19 -9.73 3.84
N ARG A 19 12.38 -8.79 3.34
CA ARG A 19 11.64 -8.89 2.06
C ARG A 19 11.48 -7.53 1.36
N GLY A 20 11.03 -7.56 0.10
CA GLY A 20 10.72 -6.35 -0.66
C GLY A 20 9.49 -5.61 -0.11
N LEU A 21 9.37 -4.32 -0.43
CA LEU A 21 8.28 -3.47 0.08
C LEU A 21 6.89 -4.03 -0.25
N GLY A 22 6.65 -4.42 -1.51
CA GLY A 22 5.35 -4.95 -1.95
C GLY A 22 4.90 -6.16 -1.14
N ASP A 23 5.78 -7.14 -0.94
CA ASP A 23 5.47 -8.37 -0.19
C ASP A 23 5.12 -8.08 1.28
N ARG A 24 5.87 -7.16 1.89
CA ARG A 24 5.64 -6.74 3.28
C ARG A 24 4.30 -6.06 3.45
N LEU A 25 3.98 -5.08 2.58
CA LEU A 25 2.70 -4.38 2.59
C LEU A 25 1.53 -5.32 2.31
N ARG A 26 1.69 -6.23 1.35
CA ARG A 26 0.67 -7.23 1.05
C ARG A 26 0.39 -8.16 2.24
N SER A 27 1.43 -8.57 2.95
CA SER A 27 1.28 -9.44 4.10
C SER A 27 0.63 -8.71 5.28
N SER A 28 0.98 -7.44 5.52
CA SER A 28 0.28 -6.63 6.52
C SER A 28 -1.19 -6.43 6.20
N LEU A 29 -1.61 -6.29 4.93
CA LEU A 29 -3.04 -6.24 4.59
C LEU A 29 -3.78 -7.51 5.01
N THR A 30 -3.11 -8.67 4.99
CA THR A 30 -3.70 -9.94 5.43
C THR A 30 -3.90 -9.98 6.93
N VAL A 31 -2.90 -9.49 7.69
CA VAL A 31 -3.02 -9.37 9.14
C VAL A 31 -4.10 -8.36 9.52
N PHE A 32 -4.20 -7.26 8.78
CA PHE A 32 -5.24 -6.26 8.99
C PHE A 32 -6.64 -6.78 8.65
N ALA A 33 -6.79 -7.59 7.60
CA ALA A 33 -8.04 -8.31 7.34
C ALA A 33 -8.43 -9.20 8.54
N HIS A 34 -7.49 -9.94 9.10
CA HIS A 34 -7.73 -10.73 10.32
C HIS A 34 -8.16 -9.85 11.52
N VAL A 35 -7.58 -8.66 11.69
CA VAL A 35 -7.97 -7.69 12.73
C VAL A 35 -9.44 -7.31 12.60
N LEU A 36 -9.89 -6.94 11.41
CA LEU A 36 -11.29 -6.55 11.15
C LEU A 36 -12.28 -7.70 11.38
N LEU A 37 -11.86 -8.94 11.08
CA LEU A 37 -12.66 -10.14 11.26
C LEU A 37 -12.75 -10.59 12.72
N SER A 38 -11.66 -10.41 13.49
CA SER A 38 -11.54 -10.97 14.85
C SER A 38 -11.72 -9.95 15.97
N ASN A 39 -11.99 -8.68 15.64
CA ASN A 39 -12.07 -7.57 16.59
C ASN A 39 -10.82 -7.51 17.48
N ARG A 40 -9.65 -7.42 16.83
CA ARG A 40 -8.34 -7.23 17.47
C ARG A 40 -7.80 -5.83 17.14
N THR A 41 -6.80 -5.40 17.87
CA THR A 41 -5.97 -4.23 17.57
C THR A 41 -4.88 -4.63 16.59
N TYR A 42 -4.64 -3.78 15.59
CA TYR A 42 -3.60 -3.99 14.58
C TYR A 42 -2.31 -3.30 15.02
N GLU A 43 -1.19 -4.01 14.89
CA GLU A 43 0.13 -3.44 15.03
C GLU A 43 1.09 -3.99 13.98
N LEU A 44 2.07 -3.17 13.60
CA LEU A 44 3.09 -3.52 12.63
C LEU A 44 4.48 -3.22 13.20
N VAL A 45 5.23 -4.29 13.43
CA VAL A 45 6.65 -4.23 13.74
C VAL A 45 7.42 -4.31 12.42
N TRP A 46 8.12 -3.22 12.11
CA TRP A 46 8.90 -3.10 10.89
C TRP A 46 10.38 -3.37 11.16
N TYR A 47 10.91 -4.48 10.63
CA TYR A 47 12.33 -4.80 10.67
C TYR A 47 13.02 -4.31 9.41
N GLY A 48 13.94 -3.37 9.58
CA GLY A 48 14.75 -2.79 8.51
C GLY A 48 15.58 -1.64 9.02
N LYS A 49 16.49 -1.15 8.19
CA LYS A 49 17.30 0.05 8.50
C LYS A 49 16.52 1.36 8.35
N HIS A 50 15.28 1.28 7.86
CA HIS A 50 14.42 2.41 7.52
C HIS A 50 13.07 2.21 8.20
N GLN A 51 12.35 3.29 8.45
CA GLN A 51 11.08 3.26 9.15
C GLN A 51 9.91 3.44 8.18
N LEU A 52 8.97 2.49 8.20
CA LEU A 52 7.79 2.54 7.32
C LEU A 52 6.97 3.82 7.53
N TRP A 53 6.81 4.24 8.79
CA TRP A 53 5.96 5.37 9.16
C TRP A 53 6.50 6.75 8.74
N TYR A 54 7.75 6.85 8.30
CA TYR A 54 8.22 8.09 7.68
C TYR A 54 7.76 8.20 6.22
N SER A 55 7.39 7.10 5.59
CA SER A 55 6.97 7.06 4.18
C SER A 55 5.47 6.86 4.00
N PHE A 56 4.84 6.12 4.91
CA PHE A 56 3.40 5.97 4.97
C PHE A 56 2.86 6.39 6.33
N GLN A 57 1.65 6.94 6.33
CA GLN A 57 0.87 7.23 7.52
C GLN A 57 -0.54 6.71 7.34
N SER A 58 -1.24 6.44 8.44
CA SER A 58 -2.68 6.21 8.42
C SER A 58 -3.32 7.37 9.18
N PRO A 59 -4.24 8.16 8.58
CA PRO A 59 -4.99 9.18 9.29
C PRO A 59 -6.03 8.58 10.26
N TRP A 60 -6.26 7.26 10.23
CA TRP A 60 -7.33 6.61 10.99
C TRP A 60 -6.83 5.85 12.23
N ILE A 61 -5.64 5.25 12.17
CA ILE A 61 -5.05 4.49 13.29
C ILE A 61 -3.55 4.73 13.39
N ASP A 62 -3.02 4.68 14.61
CA ASP A 62 -1.60 4.51 14.84
C ASP A 62 -1.27 3.01 14.92
N TRP A 63 -0.71 2.47 13.85
CA TRP A 63 -0.34 1.05 13.76
C TRP A 63 1.13 0.78 14.14
N ARG A 64 1.88 1.82 14.53
CA ARG A 64 3.33 1.74 14.73
C ARG A 64 3.65 0.91 15.98
N ALA A 65 4.52 -0.08 15.80
CA ALA A 65 5.17 -0.73 16.92
C ALA A 65 6.69 -0.45 16.87
N PRO A 66 7.18 0.67 17.46
CA PRO A 66 8.61 1.02 17.41
C PRO A 66 9.49 -0.11 17.96
N PRO A 67 10.59 -0.44 17.26
CA PRO A 67 11.52 -1.47 17.69
C PRO A 67 12.42 -0.91 18.81
N HIS A 68 12.05 -1.08 20.08
CA HIS A 68 12.98 -1.02 21.21
C HIS A 68 13.58 -2.41 21.52
N LEU A 69 14.90 -2.50 21.48
CA LEU A 69 15.66 -3.75 21.50
C LEU A 69 15.63 -4.47 22.87
N ARG A 70 14.65 -5.36 23.06
CA ARG A 70 14.88 -6.62 23.81
C ARG A 70 14.45 -7.84 23.00
N ILE A 71 15.25 -8.89 23.11
CA ILE A 71 15.06 -10.17 22.45
C ILE A 71 14.06 -10.99 23.27
N ALA A 72 12.79 -11.07 22.86
CA ALA A 72 11.87 -12.06 23.41
C ALA A 72 12.06 -13.43 22.72
N ARG A 73 11.99 -14.52 23.50
CA ARG A 73 12.07 -15.90 23.01
C ARG A 73 10.67 -16.53 23.07
N PHE A 74 10.14 -17.01 21.94
CA PHE A 74 8.86 -17.73 21.91
C PHE A 74 9.10 -19.24 21.72
N PRO A 75 8.50 -20.10 22.57
CA PRO A 75 8.49 -21.53 22.32
C PRO A 75 7.58 -21.84 21.12
N ARG A 76 8.08 -22.66 20.19
CA ARG A 76 7.35 -23.12 19.01
C ARG A 76 6.19 -24.04 19.44
N GLU A 77 5.06 -24.01 18.72
CA GLU A 77 4.02 -25.03 18.89
C GLU A 77 4.62 -26.44 18.71
N GLY A 78 4.31 -27.36 19.63
CA GLY A 78 4.75 -28.76 19.59
C GLY A 78 6.04 -29.08 20.38
N GLY A 79 6.50 -28.21 21.28
CA GLY A 79 7.53 -28.57 22.28
C GLY A 79 8.93 -28.84 21.73
N ARG A 80 9.26 -28.36 20.51
CA ARG A 80 10.59 -28.55 19.92
C ARG A 80 11.59 -27.53 20.52
N PRO A 81 12.67 -27.97 21.18
CA PRO A 81 13.60 -27.09 21.91
C PRO A 81 14.49 -26.19 21.03
N ASN A 82 14.57 -26.43 19.71
CA ASN A 82 15.46 -25.71 18.79
C ASN A 82 14.72 -24.85 17.76
N GLY A 83 13.65 -24.15 18.17
CA GLY A 83 12.96 -23.19 17.30
C GLY A 83 13.79 -21.94 17.03
N THR A 84 13.69 -21.37 15.83
CA THR A 84 14.31 -20.06 15.51
C THR A 84 13.75 -19.02 16.47
N VAL A 85 14.62 -18.49 17.34
CA VAL A 85 14.32 -17.31 18.14
C VAL A 85 14.16 -16.16 17.18
N LEU A 86 12.92 -15.72 16.94
CA LEU A 86 12.70 -14.40 16.38
C LEU A 86 12.91 -13.43 17.54
N PRO A 87 13.89 -12.52 17.46
CA PRO A 87 14.00 -11.43 18.44
C PRO A 87 12.78 -10.54 18.25
N VAL A 88 11.69 -10.82 18.97
CA VAL A 88 10.54 -9.93 18.97
C VAL A 88 10.77 -8.90 20.05
N VAL A 89 10.70 -7.66 19.62
CA VAL A 89 10.78 -6.45 20.42
C VAL A 89 9.56 -6.38 21.34
N THR A 90 9.74 -6.41 22.66
CA THR A 90 8.62 -6.33 23.62
C THR A 90 8.60 -5.07 24.48
N GLU A 91 9.55 -4.14 24.37
CA GLU A 91 9.74 -3.17 25.47
C GLU A 91 8.78 -1.98 25.54
N ASN A 92 8.01 -1.69 24.49
CA ASN A 92 7.21 -0.46 24.46
C ASN A 92 5.73 -0.64 24.16
N HIS A 93 5.20 -1.84 24.38
CA HIS A 93 3.85 -2.16 23.92
C HIS A 93 2.94 -2.65 25.02
N HIS A 94 1.65 -2.41 24.84
CA HIS A 94 0.56 -2.88 25.69
C HIS A 94 0.55 -4.42 25.93
N TRP A 95 1.42 -5.17 25.25
CA TRP A 95 1.65 -6.60 25.35
C TRP A 95 3.06 -7.00 25.82
N ALA A 96 3.86 -6.07 26.35
CA ALA A 96 5.20 -6.28 26.92
C ALA A 96 5.20 -7.18 28.16
N ASN A 97 4.16 -7.02 28.98
CA ASN A 97 3.81 -7.88 30.12
C ASN A 97 2.45 -8.50 29.83
N PRO A 98 2.34 -9.41 28.84
CA PRO A 98 1.07 -10.02 28.57
C PRO A 98 0.76 -10.90 29.79
N ASN A 99 -0.38 -10.67 30.46
CA ASN A 99 -0.86 -11.57 31.51
C ASN A 99 -1.16 -12.99 30.96
N ARG A 100 -0.99 -13.23 29.65
CA ARG A 100 -1.36 -14.47 28.95
C ARG A 100 -0.44 -14.82 27.77
N SER A 101 -0.72 -16.00 27.22
CA SER A 101 -0.03 -16.67 26.12
C SER A 101 -0.08 -15.95 24.77
N VAL A 102 1.05 -15.97 24.06
CA VAL A 102 1.21 -15.55 22.67
C VAL A 102 1.01 -16.75 21.74
N PHE A 103 0.36 -16.54 20.60
CA PHE A 103 0.25 -17.53 19.53
C PHE A 103 1.01 -17.05 18.30
N ASP A 104 1.96 -17.87 17.85
CA ASP A 104 2.81 -17.56 16.71
C ASP A 104 2.26 -18.22 15.44
N SER A 105 1.68 -17.39 14.57
CA SER A 105 1.27 -17.78 13.23
C SER A 105 2.46 -17.61 12.28
N PHE A 106 3.38 -18.57 12.32
CA PHE A 106 4.65 -18.54 11.59
C PHE A 106 4.44 -18.68 10.06
N CYS A 107 4.91 -17.72 9.25
CA CYS A 107 5.33 -17.97 7.87
C CYS A 107 6.79 -18.39 7.84
N THR A 108 7.04 -19.54 7.21
CA THR A 108 8.39 -20.05 6.97
C THR A 108 9.21 -19.13 6.05
N ARG A 109 10.54 -19.23 6.17
CA ARG A 109 11.47 -18.66 5.19
C ARG A 109 11.36 -19.45 3.89
N ALA A 110 11.29 -18.74 2.76
CA ALA A 110 11.13 -19.27 1.38
C ALA A 110 12.19 -20.30 0.88
N ILE A 111 13.10 -20.79 1.72
CA ILE A 111 14.15 -21.74 1.34
C ILE A 111 13.85 -23.15 1.89
N ASP A 112 12.75 -23.33 2.62
CA ASP A 112 12.33 -24.65 3.10
C ASP A 112 11.60 -25.42 1.98
N PRO A 113 11.97 -26.66 1.65
CA PRO A 113 11.21 -27.55 0.75
C PRO A 113 9.72 -27.65 1.09
N GLY A 114 9.32 -27.33 2.32
CA GLY A 114 7.92 -27.24 2.74
C GLY A 114 7.17 -25.94 2.36
N PHE A 115 7.79 -24.99 1.64
CA PHE A 115 7.18 -23.68 1.39
C PHE A 115 5.87 -23.75 0.59
N SER A 116 5.80 -24.57 -0.47
CA SER A 116 4.57 -24.73 -1.25
C SER A 116 3.45 -25.38 -0.43
N GLN A 117 3.79 -26.38 0.39
CA GLN A 117 2.82 -27.00 1.30
C GLN A 117 2.33 -26.00 2.36
N TYR A 118 3.23 -25.15 2.87
CA TYR A 118 2.88 -24.08 3.79
C TYR A 118 1.92 -23.06 3.17
N GLN A 119 2.20 -22.60 1.94
CA GLN A 119 1.29 -21.70 1.22
C GLN A 119 -0.09 -22.33 1.06
N GLN A 120 -0.15 -23.60 0.65
CA GLN A 120 -1.41 -24.33 0.55
C GLN A 120 -2.14 -24.42 1.90
N ASN A 121 -1.41 -24.69 2.99
CA ASN A 121 -1.98 -24.74 4.33
C ASN A 121 -2.53 -23.39 4.79
N MET A 122 -1.85 -22.29 4.47
CA MET A 122 -2.30 -20.95 4.81
C MET A 122 -3.49 -20.51 3.97
N THR A 123 -3.45 -20.76 2.66
CA THR A 123 -4.61 -20.57 1.78
C THR A 123 -5.81 -21.33 2.33
N LYS A 124 -5.67 -22.64 2.55
CA LYS A 124 -6.73 -23.47 3.13
C LYS A 124 -7.21 -22.93 4.48
N ARG A 125 -6.32 -22.44 5.34
CA ARG A 125 -6.67 -21.85 6.64
C ARG A 125 -7.57 -20.63 6.45
N PHE A 126 -7.22 -19.69 5.57
CA PHE A 126 -8.05 -18.52 5.32
C PHE A 126 -9.36 -18.85 4.59
N GLU A 127 -9.40 -19.93 3.80
CA GLU A 127 -10.59 -20.38 3.07
C GLU A 127 -11.58 -21.19 3.93
N THR A 128 -11.10 -21.91 4.96
CA THR A 128 -11.92 -22.90 5.68
C THR A 128 -12.03 -22.69 7.19
N THR A 129 -11.14 -21.90 7.80
CA THR A 129 -11.17 -21.66 9.25
C THR A 129 -12.02 -20.44 9.59
N ASP A 130 -12.75 -20.50 10.70
CA ASP A 130 -13.41 -19.33 11.30
C ASP A 130 -12.35 -18.36 11.84
N MET A 131 -11.91 -17.42 11.00
CA MET A 131 -10.91 -16.42 11.35
C MET A 131 -11.37 -15.46 12.46
N THR A 132 -12.67 -15.38 12.77
CA THR A 132 -13.18 -14.57 13.90
C THR A 132 -12.76 -15.16 15.25
N LYS A 133 -12.53 -16.48 15.30
CA LYS A 133 -12.11 -17.23 16.49
C LYS A 133 -10.62 -17.57 16.50
N TYR A 134 -9.89 -17.25 15.44
CA TYR A 134 -8.48 -17.57 15.34
C TYR A 134 -7.67 -16.86 16.45
N GLY A 135 -6.93 -17.67 17.22
CA GLY A 135 -6.25 -17.21 18.43
C GLY A 135 -7.19 -16.77 19.57
N GLY A 136 -8.48 -17.15 19.58
CA GLY A 136 -9.48 -16.63 20.52
C GLY A 136 -9.14 -16.76 22.02
N GLY A 137 -8.32 -17.76 22.39
CA GLY A 137 -7.79 -17.93 23.75
C GLY A 137 -6.47 -17.19 24.03
N ARG A 138 -6.07 -16.25 23.16
CA ARG A 138 -4.75 -15.61 23.16
C ARG A 138 -4.90 -14.10 23.05
N ASP A 139 -4.12 -13.39 23.86
CA ASP A 139 -4.11 -11.93 23.86
C ASP A 139 -3.38 -11.41 22.61
N VAL A 140 -2.33 -12.10 22.16
CA VAL A 140 -1.53 -11.70 21.00
C VAL A 140 -1.47 -12.83 19.98
N VAL A 141 -1.75 -12.50 18.72
CA VAL A 141 -1.45 -13.33 17.55
C VAL A 141 -0.32 -12.66 16.79
N LEU A 142 0.85 -13.29 16.78
CA LEU A 142 2.00 -12.85 15.98
C LEU A 142 1.89 -13.44 14.58
N TRP A 143 2.16 -12.62 13.57
CA TRP A 143 2.18 -13.03 12.18
C TRP A 143 3.54 -12.70 11.61
N THR A 144 4.19 -13.70 11.02
CA THR A 144 5.32 -13.47 10.13
C THR A 144 4.86 -13.84 8.73
N GLY A 145 5.35 -13.15 7.70
CA GLY A 145 4.93 -13.46 6.34
C GLY A 145 5.49 -12.58 5.25
N ASN A 146 5.54 -13.17 4.06
CA ASN A 146 5.82 -12.47 2.81
C ASN A 146 4.67 -12.64 1.81
N GLN A 147 3.53 -13.16 2.26
CA GLN A 147 2.40 -13.55 1.42
C GLN A 147 1.17 -12.76 1.81
N GLY A 148 0.30 -12.54 0.82
CA GLY A 148 -1.03 -11.99 1.08
C GLY A 148 -2.10 -13.05 0.91
N TYR A 149 -2.86 -13.30 1.97
CA TYR A 149 -3.99 -14.22 1.99
C TYR A 149 -5.33 -13.52 2.20
N ALA A 150 -5.35 -12.18 2.32
CA ALA A 150 -6.57 -11.40 2.58
C ALA A 150 -7.73 -11.80 1.65
N ARG A 151 -7.48 -11.99 0.35
CA ARG A 151 -8.51 -12.36 -0.64
C ARG A 151 -9.25 -13.66 -0.32
N HIS A 152 -8.59 -14.61 0.35
CA HIS A 152 -9.19 -15.92 0.66
C HIS A 152 -10.29 -15.82 1.73
N VAL A 153 -10.40 -14.70 2.44
CA VAL A 153 -11.54 -14.46 3.35
C VAL A 153 -12.85 -14.32 2.57
N LEU A 154 -12.79 -13.91 1.30
CA LEU A 154 -13.96 -13.68 0.45
C LEU A 154 -14.60 -14.99 -0.03
N SER A 155 -13.82 -16.07 -0.12
CA SER A 155 -14.32 -17.42 -0.47
C SER A 155 -14.68 -18.26 0.75
N ASN A 156 -14.41 -17.76 1.96
CA ASN A 156 -14.65 -18.51 3.19
C ASN A 156 -16.14 -18.43 3.61
N PRO A 157 -16.89 -19.55 3.62
CA PRO A 157 -18.32 -19.53 3.92
C PRO A 157 -18.64 -19.08 5.34
N LEU A 158 -17.72 -19.25 6.30
CA LEU A 158 -17.90 -18.87 7.70
C LEU A 158 -17.74 -17.36 7.94
N LEU A 159 -17.20 -16.63 6.95
CA LEU A 159 -16.88 -15.20 7.08
C LEU A 159 -17.78 -14.30 6.23
N GLN A 160 -18.69 -14.87 5.43
CA GLN A 160 -19.47 -14.12 4.43
C GLN A 160 -20.30 -12.99 5.04
N GLU A 161 -20.96 -13.24 6.17
CA GLU A 161 -21.73 -12.23 6.88
C GLU A 161 -20.84 -11.07 7.33
N ARG A 162 -19.71 -11.39 7.99
CA ARG A 162 -18.76 -10.38 8.46
C ARG A 162 -18.10 -9.59 7.33
N VAL A 163 -17.72 -10.24 6.24
CA VAL A 163 -17.15 -9.60 5.04
C VAL A 163 -18.16 -8.62 4.44
N LYS A 164 -19.44 -9.02 4.36
CA LYS A 164 -20.54 -8.17 3.88
C LYS A 164 -20.79 -6.99 4.81
N GLU A 165 -20.77 -7.18 6.13
CA GLU A 165 -20.89 -6.09 7.12
C GLU A 165 -19.80 -5.03 6.96
N LEU A 166 -18.56 -5.47 6.66
CA LEU A 166 -17.43 -4.59 6.42
C LEU A 166 -17.48 -3.90 5.05
N GLY A 167 -18.46 -4.23 4.19
CA GLY A 167 -18.55 -3.71 2.82
C GLY A 167 -17.42 -4.19 1.90
N LEU A 168 -16.76 -5.30 2.25
CA LEU A 168 -15.63 -5.82 1.50
C LEU A 168 -16.12 -6.76 0.38
N SER A 169 -15.48 -6.67 -0.77
CA SER A 169 -15.74 -7.48 -1.96
C SER A 169 -14.42 -7.79 -2.69
N ALA A 170 -14.47 -8.68 -3.67
CA ALA A 170 -13.31 -8.96 -4.53
C ALA A 170 -12.78 -7.68 -5.22
N GLY A 171 -13.69 -6.78 -5.61
CA GLY A 171 -13.33 -5.56 -6.32
C GLY A 171 -12.69 -4.47 -5.45
N ASN A 172 -12.94 -4.46 -4.13
CA ASN A 172 -12.50 -3.35 -3.27
C ASN A 172 -11.58 -3.78 -2.11
N LEU A 173 -11.51 -5.06 -1.74
CA LEU A 173 -10.80 -5.53 -0.53
C LEU A 173 -9.38 -4.98 -0.42
N ALA A 174 -8.55 -5.20 -1.44
CA ALA A 174 -7.16 -4.74 -1.39
C ALA A 174 -7.06 -3.22 -1.34
N SER A 175 -7.83 -2.51 -2.16
CA SER A 175 -7.84 -1.04 -2.22
C SER A 175 -8.29 -0.39 -0.91
N CYS A 176 -9.35 -0.92 -0.28
CA CYS A 176 -9.87 -0.42 0.99
C CYS A 176 -8.85 -0.61 2.11
N LEU A 177 -8.28 -1.81 2.23
CA LEU A 177 -7.29 -2.08 3.28
C LEU A 177 -6.00 -1.28 3.05
N PHE A 178 -5.52 -1.20 1.81
CA PHE A 178 -4.33 -0.44 1.46
C PHE A 178 -4.51 1.05 1.75
N ASN A 179 -5.58 1.66 1.22
CA ASN A 179 -5.82 3.09 1.40
C ASN A 179 -6.10 3.45 2.86
N PHE A 180 -6.67 2.53 3.66
CA PHE A 180 -6.84 2.72 5.10
C PHE A 180 -5.50 2.71 5.87
N LEU A 181 -4.52 1.91 5.46
CA LEU A 181 -3.26 1.79 6.20
C LEU A 181 -2.16 2.71 5.69
N TYR A 182 -2.15 2.98 4.39
CA TYR A 182 -0.98 3.47 3.66
C TYR A 182 -1.31 4.69 2.81
N VAL A 183 -1.32 5.85 3.47
CA VAL A 183 -1.29 7.16 2.80
C VAL A 183 0.16 7.63 2.75
N PRO A 184 0.74 7.93 1.58
CA PRO A 184 2.12 8.39 1.50
C PRO A 184 2.28 9.73 2.25
N THR A 185 3.40 9.90 2.94
CA THR A 185 3.72 11.18 3.59
C THR A 185 4.06 12.25 2.55
N PRO A 186 3.98 13.55 2.90
CA PRO A 186 4.45 14.61 2.01
C PRO A 186 5.91 14.44 1.57
N ARG A 187 6.77 13.87 2.43
CA ARG A 187 8.17 13.55 2.09
C ARG A 187 8.25 12.46 1.02
N ALA A 188 7.46 11.39 1.14
CA ALA A 188 7.38 10.34 0.13
C ALA A 188 6.91 10.85 -1.25
N LEU A 189 6.04 11.86 -1.27
CA LEU A 189 5.56 12.49 -2.51
C LEU A 189 6.48 13.58 -3.06
N ALA A 190 7.42 14.10 -2.26
CA ALA A 190 8.25 15.24 -2.64
C ALA A 190 9.04 15.04 -3.95
N PRO A 191 9.64 13.86 -4.23
CA PRO A 191 10.38 13.64 -5.48
C PRO A 191 9.51 13.80 -6.74
N PHE A 192 8.21 13.53 -6.65
CA PHE A 192 7.29 13.53 -7.79
C PHE A 192 6.62 14.87 -8.05
N ARG A 193 6.78 15.84 -7.14
CA ARG A 193 6.30 17.21 -7.34
C ARG A 193 7.16 18.00 -8.32
N GLN A 194 8.36 17.51 -8.59
CA GLN A 194 9.27 18.14 -9.53
C GLN A 194 8.76 17.98 -10.97
N LYS A 195 9.07 18.97 -11.83
CA LYS A 195 8.78 18.96 -13.27
C LYS A 195 7.29 18.81 -13.65
N GLY A 196 6.36 19.15 -12.76
CA GLY A 196 4.91 19.16 -13.06
C GLY A 196 4.26 17.78 -13.24
N MET A 197 4.98 16.69 -12.94
CA MET A 197 4.44 15.32 -13.06
C MET A 197 3.21 15.12 -12.20
N TYR A 198 3.26 15.60 -10.96
CA TYR A 198 2.14 15.52 -10.01
C TYR A 198 0.87 16.19 -10.55
N ASP A 199 1.01 17.36 -11.20
CA ASP A 199 -0.11 18.09 -11.79
C ASP A 199 -0.73 17.30 -12.96
N ILE A 200 0.11 16.69 -13.81
CA ILE A 200 -0.37 15.85 -14.92
C ILE A 200 -1.12 14.62 -14.40
N LEU A 201 -0.62 13.97 -13.35
CA LEU A 201 -1.22 12.76 -12.77
C LEU A 201 -2.55 13.04 -12.07
N LEU A 202 -2.72 14.24 -11.48
CA LEU A 202 -3.94 14.63 -10.78
C LEU A 202 -4.99 15.32 -11.64
N ASP A 203 -4.62 15.80 -12.83
CA ASP A 203 -5.57 16.44 -13.74
C ASP A 203 -6.59 15.40 -14.26
N PRO A 204 -7.89 15.55 -13.92
CA PRO A 204 -8.92 14.60 -14.29
C PRO A 204 -9.20 14.55 -15.81
N HIS A 205 -8.67 15.50 -16.58
CA HIS A 205 -8.75 15.50 -18.04
C HIS A 205 -7.68 14.62 -18.71
N ASN A 206 -6.69 14.15 -17.95
CA ASN A 206 -5.64 13.28 -18.45
C ASN A 206 -5.99 11.81 -18.22
N TYR A 207 -5.75 10.99 -19.26
CA TYR A 207 -5.73 9.54 -19.12
C TYR A 207 -4.30 9.09 -18.89
N ILE A 208 -4.05 8.49 -17.73
CA ILE A 208 -2.74 7.95 -17.41
C ILE A 208 -2.78 6.43 -17.62
N ILE A 209 -1.85 5.91 -18.42
CA ILE A 209 -1.56 4.47 -18.48
C ILE A 209 -0.30 4.24 -17.63
N GLY A 210 -0.46 3.59 -16.49
CA GLY A 210 0.65 3.17 -15.65
C GLY A 210 1.36 1.97 -16.28
N ILE A 211 2.68 2.04 -16.42
CA ILE A 211 3.53 0.95 -16.88
C ILE A 211 4.46 0.57 -15.71
N GLN A 212 4.35 -0.64 -15.18
CA GLN A 212 5.25 -1.14 -14.16
C GLN A 212 6.10 -2.28 -14.73
N ILE A 213 7.40 -2.01 -14.88
CA ILE A 213 8.40 -2.98 -15.30
C ILE A 213 9.17 -3.43 -14.06
N ARG A 214 9.26 -4.75 -13.85
CA ARG A 214 10.10 -5.35 -12.83
C ARG A 214 11.24 -6.07 -13.53
N VAL A 215 12.46 -5.58 -13.36
CA VAL A 215 13.66 -6.24 -13.88
C VAL A 215 14.08 -7.36 -12.92
N GLY A 216 13.95 -7.17 -11.61
CA GLY A 216 14.22 -8.20 -10.61
C GLY A 216 15.32 -7.79 -9.63
N ASP A 217 15.60 -8.63 -8.64
CA ASP A 217 16.61 -8.27 -7.61
C ASP A 217 18.01 -8.04 -8.19
N HIS A 218 18.29 -8.62 -9.35
CA HIS A 218 19.56 -8.41 -10.06
C HIS A 218 19.72 -7.00 -10.61
N ALA A 219 18.64 -6.22 -10.75
CA ALA A 219 18.72 -4.80 -11.10
C ALA A 219 19.51 -3.99 -10.06
N PHE A 220 19.54 -4.47 -8.81
CA PHE A 220 20.31 -3.86 -7.72
C PHE A 220 21.72 -4.45 -7.61
N LEU A 221 21.99 -5.62 -8.21
CA LEU A 221 23.30 -6.27 -8.13
C LEU A 221 24.24 -5.65 -9.18
N ASP A 222 24.91 -4.55 -8.79
CA ASP A 222 25.93 -3.82 -9.55
C ASP A 222 25.36 -2.98 -10.73
N ASN A 223 25.20 -1.67 -10.50
CA ASN A 223 24.70 -0.68 -11.48
C ASN A 223 25.44 -0.73 -12.83
N ARG A 224 26.68 -1.24 -12.88
CA ARG A 224 27.46 -1.36 -14.13
C ARG A 224 27.23 -2.68 -14.88
N LYS A 225 26.76 -3.73 -14.20
CA LYS A 225 26.52 -5.06 -14.80
C LYS A 225 25.05 -5.31 -15.14
N GLY A 226 24.11 -4.67 -14.43
CA GLY A 226 22.67 -4.78 -14.71
C GLY A 226 22.30 -4.41 -16.15
N VAL A 227 23.01 -3.45 -16.76
CA VAL A 227 22.81 -3.05 -18.16
C VAL A 227 23.28 -4.13 -19.15
N LYS A 228 24.38 -4.83 -18.86
CA LYS A 228 24.94 -5.86 -19.76
C LYS A 228 24.16 -7.17 -19.74
N ALA A 229 23.44 -7.46 -18.65
CA ALA A 229 22.61 -8.66 -18.55
C ALA A 229 21.38 -8.63 -19.47
N LEU A 230 21.04 -7.45 -19.99
CA LEU A 230 19.97 -7.25 -20.95
C LEU A 230 20.55 -7.43 -22.35
N ASN A 231 20.64 -8.67 -22.82
CA ASN A 231 21.11 -9.07 -24.15
C ASN A 231 20.29 -8.42 -25.28
N GLY A 232 20.49 -7.12 -25.55
CA GLY A 232 19.94 -6.37 -26.68
C GLY A 232 18.42 -6.09 -26.65
N SER A 233 17.60 -6.87 -25.93
CA SER A 233 16.17 -6.59 -25.80
C SER A 233 15.90 -5.64 -24.63
N LEU A 234 15.22 -4.53 -24.91
CA LEU A 234 14.74 -3.60 -23.89
C LEU A 234 13.88 -4.35 -22.85
N PRO A 235 14.16 -4.24 -21.53
CA PRO A 235 13.21 -4.65 -20.51
C PRO A 235 11.88 -3.94 -20.74
N GLY A 236 10.81 -4.70 -20.91
CA GLY A 236 9.47 -4.15 -21.01
C GLY A 236 9.06 -3.64 -22.38
N GLN A 237 9.73 -4.03 -23.47
CA GLN A 237 9.22 -3.76 -24.84
C GLN A 237 7.76 -4.21 -25.01
N ALA A 238 7.41 -5.39 -24.49
CA ALA A 238 6.04 -5.89 -24.49
C ALA A 238 5.08 -5.02 -23.66
N HIS A 239 5.56 -4.39 -22.58
CA HIS A 239 4.76 -3.49 -21.77
C HIS A 239 4.43 -2.21 -22.53
N PHE A 240 5.42 -1.60 -23.19
CA PHE A 240 5.20 -0.43 -24.04
C PHE A 240 4.34 -0.75 -25.26
N ALA A 241 4.51 -1.92 -25.89
CA ALA A 241 3.64 -2.34 -26.98
C ALA A 241 2.17 -2.49 -26.54
N CYS A 242 1.93 -3.02 -25.34
CA CYS A 242 0.61 -3.09 -24.75
C CYS A 242 0.06 -1.68 -24.45
N ALA A 243 0.84 -0.81 -23.81
CA ALA A 243 0.44 0.55 -23.49
C ALA A 243 0.14 1.40 -24.74
N GLN A 244 0.86 1.17 -25.84
CA GLN A 244 0.61 1.80 -27.13
C GLN A 244 -0.74 1.41 -27.71
N GLN A 245 -1.08 0.12 -27.72
CA GLN A 245 -2.40 -0.35 -28.17
C GLN A 245 -3.55 0.25 -27.34
N LEU A 246 -3.36 0.34 -26.02
CA LEU A 246 -4.36 0.97 -25.13
C LEU A 246 -4.48 2.47 -25.38
N ARG A 247 -3.36 3.16 -25.67
CA ARG A 247 -3.35 4.58 -26.02
C ARG A 247 -4.17 4.84 -27.27
N GLU A 248 -3.92 4.09 -28.34
CA GLU A 248 -4.63 4.21 -29.62
C GLU A 248 -6.15 3.99 -29.46
N GLN A 249 -6.54 3.03 -28.63
CA GLN A 249 -7.95 2.82 -28.28
C GLN A 249 -8.53 4.00 -27.50
N LEU A 250 -7.83 4.54 -26.51
CA LEU A 250 -8.31 5.69 -25.74
C LEU A 250 -8.41 6.97 -26.59
N GLU A 251 -7.47 7.18 -27.52
CA GLU A 251 -7.45 8.33 -28.43
C GLU A 251 -8.51 8.23 -29.54
N SER A 252 -8.95 7.02 -29.88
CA SER A 252 -10.03 6.81 -30.86
C SER A 252 -11.43 6.85 -30.25
N LEU A 253 -11.56 6.86 -28.92
CA LEU A 253 -12.85 7.07 -28.28
C LEU A 253 -13.35 8.48 -28.63
N PRO A 254 -14.63 8.64 -29.03
CA PRO A 254 -15.19 9.96 -29.20
C PRO A 254 -14.98 10.74 -27.90
N GLU A 255 -14.58 12.01 -28.02
CA GLU A 255 -14.66 12.93 -26.89
C GLU A 255 -16.05 12.76 -26.29
N PHE A 256 -16.14 12.58 -24.97
CA PHE A 256 -17.43 12.56 -24.30
C PHE A 256 -18.08 13.90 -24.62
N GLY A 257 -18.86 13.93 -25.71
CA GLY A 257 -19.67 15.06 -26.10
C GLY A 257 -20.46 15.35 -24.86
N GLY A 258 -20.16 16.50 -24.24
CA GLY A 258 -20.68 16.85 -22.92
C GLY A 258 -22.14 16.45 -22.93
N VAL A 259 -22.50 15.54 -22.03
CA VAL A 259 -23.90 15.16 -21.84
C VAL A 259 -24.55 16.47 -21.43
N SER A 260 -25.04 17.21 -22.42
CA SER A 260 -25.78 18.42 -22.21
C SER A 260 -26.95 17.94 -21.37
N GLY A 261 -27.02 18.42 -20.14
CA GLY A 261 -28.06 18.07 -19.19
C GLY A 261 -29.44 18.56 -19.63
N GLN A 262 -29.85 18.30 -20.87
CA GLN A 262 -31.24 18.18 -21.23
C GLN A 262 -31.69 16.84 -20.65
N ALA A 263 -31.98 16.87 -19.35
CA ALA A 263 -32.90 15.94 -18.75
C ALA A 263 -34.20 16.05 -19.56
N GLU A 264 -34.41 15.12 -20.49
CA GLU A 264 -35.73 14.84 -21.03
C GLU A 264 -36.63 14.54 -19.84
N HIS A 265 -37.43 15.54 -19.46
CA HIS A 265 -38.61 15.40 -18.63
C HIS A 265 -39.65 14.58 -19.41
N SER A 266 -39.39 13.30 -19.56
CA SER A 266 -40.38 12.32 -19.98
C SER A 266 -41.33 12.11 -18.82
N ARG A 267 -42.44 12.87 -18.85
CA ARG A 267 -43.65 12.64 -18.06
C ARG A 267 -44.04 11.16 -18.14
N ALA A 268 -43.86 10.44 -17.04
CA ALA A 268 -44.61 9.22 -16.76
C ALA A 268 -45.30 9.39 -15.41
N SER A 269 -46.57 9.80 -15.47
CA SER A 269 -47.51 9.73 -14.36
C SER A 269 -47.75 8.26 -14.00
N GLY A 270 -47.45 7.88 -12.77
CA GLY A 270 -47.75 6.54 -12.26
C GLY A 270 -47.33 6.42 -10.81
N GLY A 271 -48.18 6.88 -9.90
CA GLY A 271 -47.90 6.88 -8.47
C GLY A 271 -47.80 5.48 -7.87
N LYS A 272 -46.93 5.36 -6.86
CA LYS A 272 -47.22 4.60 -5.63
C LYS A 272 -46.26 5.04 -4.53
N THR A 273 -46.87 5.58 -3.49
CA THR A 273 -46.29 6.07 -2.24
C THR A 273 -45.55 4.94 -1.52
N MET A 274 -44.24 5.09 -1.28
CA MET A 274 -43.49 4.22 -0.37
C MET A 274 -42.86 5.03 0.76
N ARG A 275 -43.00 4.48 1.97
CA ARG A 275 -42.73 5.10 3.26
C ARG A 275 -41.25 5.47 3.46
N ARG A 276 -41.06 6.70 3.93
CA ARG A 276 -39.87 7.29 4.53
C ARG A 276 -39.37 6.41 5.69
N ARG A 277 -38.16 5.82 5.58
CA ARG A 277 -37.38 5.32 6.73
C ARG A 277 -36.28 6.32 7.07
N GLN A 278 -36.03 6.39 8.36
CA GLN A 278 -35.34 7.44 9.10
C GLN A 278 -33.88 7.66 8.68
N ALA A 279 -33.49 8.93 8.71
CA ALA A 279 -32.11 9.38 8.58
C ALA A 279 -31.28 8.91 9.79
N ALA A 280 -30.07 8.43 9.52
CA ALA A 280 -29.06 8.16 10.53
C ALA A 280 -28.62 9.48 11.20
N ALA A 281 -28.47 9.44 12.51
CA ALA A 281 -28.04 10.57 13.33
C ALA A 281 -26.58 10.96 13.05
N PRO A 282 -26.22 12.25 13.20
CA PRO A 282 -24.84 12.69 13.06
C PRO A 282 -23.97 12.16 14.21
N VAL A 283 -22.82 11.57 13.84
CA VAL A 283 -21.75 11.18 14.76
C VAL A 283 -21.15 12.45 15.35
N GLN A 284 -21.24 12.61 16.69
CA GLN A 284 -20.56 13.69 17.40
C GLN A 284 -19.07 13.37 17.58
N PRO A 285 -18.17 14.36 17.47
CA PRO A 285 -16.75 14.16 17.78
C PRO A 285 -16.55 13.96 19.28
N LEU A 286 -15.82 12.91 19.65
CA LEU A 286 -15.34 12.67 21.02
C LEU A 286 -14.43 13.82 21.46
N GLY A 287 -14.72 14.38 22.64
CA GLY A 287 -13.99 15.49 23.23
C GLY A 287 -12.53 15.17 23.54
N ARG A 288 -11.67 16.16 23.34
CA ARG A 288 -10.28 16.15 23.81
C ARG A 288 -10.26 16.10 25.34
N GLY A 289 -9.90 14.94 25.89
CA GLY A 289 -9.51 14.82 27.30
C GLY A 289 -8.06 15.25 27.47
N THR A 290 -7.84 16.34 28.21
CA THR A 290 -6.52 16.79 28.66
C THR A 290 -6.00 15.82 29.71
N LEU A 291 -4.92 15.09 29.41
CA LEU A 291 -4.25 14.22 30.37
C LEU A 291 -3.27 15.06 31.20
N LEU A 292 -3.55 15.21 32.50
CA LEU A 292 -2.61 15.76 33.48
C LEU A 292 -1.64 14.66 33.90
N LEU A 293 -0.36 14.81 33.53
CA LEU A 293 0.73 13.96 34.05
C LEU A 293 1.26 14.57 35.34
N SER A 294 1.06 13.86 36.45
CA SER A 294 1.69 14.08 37.75
C SER A 294 3.01 13.31 37.76
N ALA A 295 4.14 14.02 37.86
CA ALA A 295 5.46 13.44 38.09
C ALA A 295 5.74 13.34 39.60
N SER A 296 6.18 12.17 40.06
CA SER A 296 6.71 11.98 41.42
C SER A 296 7.84 10.94 41.42
N GLY A 297 9.02 11.36 41.90
CA GLY A 297 10.11 10.57 42.50
C GLY A 297 10.84 9.60 41.56
N GLY A 298 12.15 9.67 41.33
CA GLY A 298 13.22 9.95 42.30
C GLY A 298 13.84 8.62 42.73
N GLY A 299 14.90 8.19 42.04
CA GLY A 299 15.61 6.93 42.28
C GLY A 299 16.94 6.91 41.54
N GLU A 300 17.95 7.47 42.20
CA GLU A 300 19.38 7.51 41.85
C GLU A 300 19.97 6.09 41.86
N LEU A 301 20.64 5.69 40.77
CA LEU A 301 21.62 4.59 40.78
C LEU A 301 22.76 4.94 39.82
N ASP A 302 23.92 5.18 40.41
CA ASP A 302 25.21 5.39 39.75
C ASP A 302 25.64 4.14 38.96
N GLY A 303 26.13 4.37 37.74
CA GLY A 303 26.63 3.34 36.85
C GLY A 303 27.46 3.95 35.74
N ASP A 304 28.71 4.27 36.08
CA ASP A 304 29.78 4.79 35.24
C ASP A 304 30.12 3.84 34.07
N VAL A 305 29.85 4.26 32.84
CA VAL A 305 30.32 3.60 31.60
C VAL A 305 30.65 4.68 30.56
N GLY A 306 31.87 4.60 30.04
CA GLY A 306 32.53 5.64 29.25
C GLY A 306 31.77 6.15 28.03
N GLU A 307 31.72 7.48 27.94
CA GLU A 307 31.37 8.28 26.76
C GLU A 307 32.38 8.08 25.63
N GLU A 308 31.91 7.56 24.50
CA GLU A 308 32.51 7.86 23.20
C GLU A 308 31.74 9.04 22.59
N ASP A 309 32.47 10.14 22.40
CA ASP A 309 32.05 11.39 21.77
C ASP A 309 31.43 11.15 20.39
N VAL A 310 30.12 11.35 20.28
CA VAL A 310 29.44 11.60 19.01
C VAL A 310 28.88 13.01 19.08
N THR A 311 29.58 13.94 18.44
CA THR A 311 29.15 15.33 18.28
C THR A 311 27.82 15.38 17.53
N GLU A 312 26.77 15.72 18.25
CA GLU A 312 25.43 16.03 17.74
C GLU A 312 25.44 17.50 17.27
N GLU A 313 25.48 17.72 15.95
CA GLU A 313 25.26 19.05 15.37
C GLU A 313 23.79 19.44 15.55
N ALA A 314 23.54 20.31 16.53
CA ALA A 314 22.27 20.98 16.72
C ALA A 314 22.04 22.02 15.60
N GLU A 315 21.27 21.68 14.59
CA GLU A 315 20.70 22.66 13.65
C GLU A 315 19.58 23.45 14.34
N THR A 316 19.92 24.66 14.76
CA THR A 316 18.98 25.70 15.17
C THR A 316 18.12 26.14 13.99
N ALA A 317 16.88 25.68 13.93
CA ALA A 317 15.86 26.24 13.06
C ALA A 317 15.37 27.58 13.64
N ALA A 318 15.82 28.69 13.04
CA ALA A 318 15.29 30.01 13.29
C ALA A 318 13.82 30.09 12.82
N ALA A 319 12.90 30.23 13.77
CA ALA A 319 11.50 30.55 13.52
C ALA A 319 11.41 32.03 13.10
N GLY A 320 11.27 32.27 11.80
CA GLY A 320 10.81 33.55 11.27
C GLY A 320 9.29 33.66 11.40
N GLU A 321 8.83 34.54 12.28
CA GLU A 321 7.43 34.97 12.35
C GLU A 321 7.04 35.66 11.03
N ALA A 322 6.29 34.96 10.19
CA ALA A 322 5.66 35.54 9.01
C ALA A 322 4.25 36.02 9.37
N GLU A 323 4.10 37.33 9.35
CA GLU A 323 2.89 38.12 9.56
C GLU A 323 1.73 37.64 8.67
N GLY A 324 0.69 37.10 9.30
CA GLY A 324 -0.50 36.56 8.64
C GLY A 324 -1.40 37.67 8.07
N LYS A 325 -1.14 38.09 6.83
CA LYS A 325 -2.11 38.83 6.02
C LYS A 325 -3.21 37.89 5.54
N ARG A 326 -4.35 37.92 6.24
CA ARG A 326 -5.60 37.22 5.90
C ARG A 326 -6.21 37.84 4.64
N VAL A 327 -5.86 37.32 3.47
CA VAL A 327 -6.55 37.64 2.21
C VAL A 327 -7.94 37.01 2.27
N LYS A 328 -8.98 37.84 2.36
CA LYS A 328 -10.35 37.42 2.07
C LYS A 328 -10.40 37.06 0.58
N ALA A 329 -10.43 35.77 0.26
CA ALA A 329 -10.79 35.31 -1.07
C ALA A 329 -12.29 35.53 -1.25
N GLU A 330 -12.65 36.63 -1.92
CA GLU A 330 -13.97 36.79 -2.50
C GLU A 330 -14.10 35.75 -3.63
N ILE A 331 -14.92 34.73 -3.40
CA ILE A 331 -15.34 33.79 -4.45
C ILE A 331 -16.30 34.55 -5.35
N GLY A 332 -15.74 35.27 -6.32
CA GLY A 332 -16.50 35.81 -7.44
C GLY A 332 -17.06 34.64 -8.25
N GLN A 333 -18.37 34.47 -8.24
CA GLN A 333 -19.06 33.61 -9.19
C GLN A 333 -18.98 34.27 -10.56
N ASP A 334 -18.07 33.80 -11.40
CA ASP A 334 -17.91 34.27 -12.77
C ASP A 334 -19.08 33.72 -13.63
N PRO A 335 -20.00 34.55 -14.14
CA PRO A 335 -21.20 34.09 -14.83
C PRO A 335 -20.96 33.76 -16.32
N ALA A 336 -19.71 33.62 -16.75
CA ALA A 336 -19.36 33.29 -18.13
C ALA A 336 -18.84 31.85 -18.26
N ALA A 337 -19.65 30.88 -17.84
CA ALA A 337 -19.51 29.48 -18.27
C ALA A 337 -19.95 29.34 -19.75
N GLY A 338 -19.30 30.09 -20.64
CA GLY A 338 -19.39 29.86 -22.08
C GLY A 338 -18.90 28.44 -22.36
N ALA A 339 -19.63 27.71 -23.20
CA ALA A 339 -19.36 26.33 -23.56
C ALA A 339 -17.85 26.11 -23.81
N ALA A 340 -17.16 25.58 -22.80
CA ALA A 340 -15.74 25.29 -22.89
C ALA A 340 -15.60 24.26 -24.00
N ALA A 341 -15.01 24.68 -25.13
CA ALA A 341 -14.72 23.80 -26.24
C ALA A 341 -14.03 22.55 -25.69
N ALA A 342 -14.59 21.38 -26.01
CA ALA A 342 -14.07 20.12 -25.52
C ALA A 342 -12.57 20.06 -25.85
N ARG A 343 -11.75 20.00 -24.80
CA ARG A 343 -10.30 19.89 -24.97
C ARG A 343 -9.99 18.46 -25.37
N PRO A 344 -9.13 18.24 -26.39
CA PRO A 344 -8.74 16.90 -26.79
C PRO A 344 -8.10 16.18 -25.62
N ARG A 345 -8.58 14.95 -25.39
CA ARG A 345 -8.08 14.07 -24.33
C ARG A 345 -6.59 13.83 -24.51
N ARG A 346 -5.83 13.97 -23.44
CA ARG A 346 -4.40 13.68 -23.44
C ARG A 346 -4.16 12.35 -22.76
N VAL A 347 -3.43 11.46 -23.43
CA VAL A 347 -3.01 10.18 -22.86
C VAL A 347 -1.52 10.24 -22.55
N TYR A 348 -1.18 10.01 -21.30
CA TYR A 348 0.20 9.95 -20.79
C TYR A 348 0.53 8.53 -20.35
N TRP A 349 1.83 8.20 -20.36
CA TRP A 349 2.36 6.97 -19.78
C TRP A 349 3.10 7.32 -18.50
N PHE A 350 2.84 6.61 -17.41
CA PHE A 350 3.58 6.77 -16.16
C PHE A 350 4.40 5.51 -15.88
N LEU A 351 5.72 5.62 -15.98
CA LEU A 351 6.62 4.46 -15.87
C LEU A 351 7.19 4.31 -14.46
N LEU A 352 7.02 3.11 -13.91
CA LEU A 352 7.69 2.61 -12.73
C LEU A 352 8.65 1.50 -13.13
N SER A 353 9.89 1.58 -12.66
CA SER A 353 10.89 0.53 -12.84
C SER A 353 11.89 0.53 -11.70
N ASP A 354 12.24 -0.65 -11.22
CA ASP A 354 13.33 -0.90 -10.28
C ASP A 354 14.73 -0.72 -10.89
N SER A 355 14.81 -0.45 -12.20
CA SER A 355 16.05 -0.24 -12.93
C SER A 355 16.13 1.17 -13.52
N GLU A 356 17.09 1.96 -13.07
CA GLU A 356 17.39 3.29 -13.62
C GLU A 356 17.77 3.21 -15.11
N ALA A 357 18.53 2.18 -15.50
CA ALA A 357 18.87 1.94 -16.90
C ALA A 357 17.61 1.72 -17.77
N ALA A 358 16.64 0.95 -17.28
CA ALA A 358 15.38 0.76 -18.01
C ALA A 358 14.58 2.08 -18.12
N ARG A 359 14.64 2.95 -17.11
CA ARG A 359 14.02 4.29 -17.15
C ARG A 359 14.67 5.19 -18.20
N HIS A 360 16.00 5.30 -18.20
CA HIS A 360 16.74 6.12 -19.18
C HIS A 360 16.52 5.63 -20.60
N GLU A 361 16.56 4.32 -20.82
CA GLU A 361 16.34 3.77 -22.15
C GLU A 361 14.89 3.99 -22.63
N ALA A 362 13.90 3.86 -21.74
CA ALA A 362 12.52 4.21 -22.06
C ALA A 362 12.36 5.70 -22.43
N LEU A 363 13.02 6.60 -21.70
CA LEU A 363 13.04 8.03 -22.02
C LEU A 363 13.67 8.31 -23.38
N SER A 364 14.80 7.67 -23.69
CA SER A 364 15.47 7.80 -24.98
C SER A 364 14.55 7.40 -26.15
N ARG A 365 13.78 6.32 -26.00
CA ARG A 365 12.92 5.77 -27.06
C ARG A 365 11.56 6.45 -27.17
N TYR A 366 10.92 6.75 -26.03
CA TYR A 366 9.51 7.14 -25.97
C TYR A 366 9.30 8.56 -25.44
N GLY A 367 10.35 9.20 -24.91
CA GLY A 367 10.28 10.52 -24.26
C GLY A 367 10.13 11.70 -25.22
N SER A 368 10.46 11.56 -26.51
CA SER A 368 10.40 12.64 -27.50
C SER A 368 8.99 13.25 -27.67
N SER A 369 7.95 12.49 -27.35
CA SER A 369 6.56 12.96 -27.39
C SER A 369 6.16 13.88 -26.22
N GLY A 370 6.96 13.94 -25.15
CA GLY A 370 6.60 14.61 -23.90
C GLY A 370 5.45 13.94 -23.13
N ARG A 371 5.03 12.73 -23.52
CA ARG A 371 3.92 12.00 -22.89
C ARG A 371 4.35 10.89 -21.94
N LEU A 372 5.64 10.55 -21.92
CA LEU A 372 6.20 9.59 -20.98
C LEU A 372 6.63 10.34 -19.71
N LEU A 373 5.96 10.05 -18.61
CA LEU A 373 6.25 10.52 -17.25
C LEU A 373 7.16 9.50 -16.57
N VAL A 374 8.39 9.92 -16.29
CA VAL A 374 9.40 9.11 -15.61
C VAL A 374 10.04 10.00 -14.55
N ALA A 375 10.10 9.51 -13.33
CA ALA A 375 10.86 10.18 -12.29
C ALA A 375 12.32 9.70 -12.37
N GLU A 376 13.22 10.63 -12.62
CA GLU A 376 14.66 10.43 -12.82
C GLU A 376 15.43 10.78 -11.54
N GLY A 377 16.66 10.28 -11.41
CA GLY A 377 17.54 10.61 -10.28
C GLY A 377 16.99 10.18 -8.91
N LEU A 378 16.11 9.18 -8.90
CA LEU A 378 15.54 8.66 -7.67
C LEU A 378 16.53 7.74 -6.96
N ALA A 379 16.45 7.77 -5.63
CA ALA A 379 17.08 6.82 -4.73
C ALA A 379 16.47 5.40 -4.89
N LEU A 380 16.74 4.70 -5.98
CA LEU A 380 16.21 3.35 -6.20
C LEU A 380 17.06 2.32 -5.46
N ASP A 381 16.46 1.62 -4.50
CA ASP A 381 17.15 0.56 -3.77
C ASP A 381 16.24 -0.59 -3.36
N HIS A 382 16.83 -1.77 -3.17
CA HIS A 382 16.12 -2.88 -2.54
C HIS A 382 16.11 -2.69 -1.04
N ILE A 383 14.97 -2.26 -0.49
CA ILE A 383 14.73 -1.90 0.92
C ILE A 383 15.35 -2.82 1.99
N ASN A 384 15.57 -4.09 1.66
CA ASN A 384 16.23 -5.05 2.55
C ASN A 384 17.72 -5.35 2.25
N LYS A 385 18.14 -5.35 0.99
CA LYS A 385 19.41 -5.98 0.56
C LYS A 385 20.54 -4.97 0.41
N GLN A 386 20.17 -3.75 0.03
CA GLN A 386 21.09 -2.66 -0.25
C GLN A 386 20.42 -1.42 0.35
N PRO A 387 21.02 -0.80 1.39
CA PRO A 387 20.45 0.37 2.03
C PRO A 387 21.22 1.63 1.61
N GLY A 388 21.83 1.64 0.41
CA GLY A 388 22.74 2.70 -0.02
C GLY A 388 22.06 4.07 0.02
N TYR A 389 20.76 4.12 -0.27
CA TYR A 389 19.97 5.34 -0.21
C TYR A 389 19.10 5.50 1.03
N GLY A 390 19.20 4.62 2.00
CA GLY A 390 18.54 4.86 3.28
C GLY A 390 17.00 4.92 3.18
N GLN A 391 16.45 5.80 4.01
CA GLN A 391 15.02 6.12 4.08
C GLN A 391 14.44 6.68 2.76
N GLU A 392 15.26 7.35 1.95
CA GLU A 392 14.84 7.95 0.68
C GLU A 392 14.35 6.90 -0.33
N SER A 393 14.95 5.71 -0.33
CA SER A 393 14.49 4.62 -1.20
C SER A 393 13.08 4.14 -0.86
N LEU A 394 12.75 4.13 0.43
CA LEU A 394 11.42 3.77 0.90
C LEU A 394 10.42 4.92 0.64
N HIS A 395 10.86 6.18 0.72
CA HIS A 395 10.05 7.34 0.29
C HIS A 395 9.65 7.23 -1.18
N VAL A 396 10.62 6.97 -2.06
CA VAL A 396 10.40 6.73 -3.48
C VAL A 396 9.43 5.57 -3.69
N GLY A 397 9.69 4.42 -3.07
CA GLY A 397 8.84 3.24 -3.21
C GLY A 397 7.40 3.47 -2.76
N ALA A 398 7.21 4.24 -1.69
CA ALA A 398 5.88 4.60 -1.20
C ALA A 398 5.15 5.56 -2.16
N GLY A 399 5.83 6.60 -2.61
CA GLY A 399 5.28 7.60 -3.52
C GLY A 399 4.90 7.00 -4.88
N GLU A 400 5.78 6.21 -5.49
CA GLU A 400 5.51 5.56 -6.77
C GLU A 400 4.32 4.61 -6.69
N MET A 401 4.27 3.73 -5.67
CA MET A 401 3.18 2.79 -5.52
C MET A 401 1.82 3.49 -5.41
N TRP A 402 1.74 4.57 -4.64
CA TRP A 402 0.50 5.34 -4.49
C TRP A 402 0.13 6.10 -5.76
N LEU A 403 1.08 6.81 -6.38
CA LEU A 403 0.85 7.54 -7.63
C LEU A 403 0.46 6.62 -8.79
N PHE A 404 0.98 5.40 -8.80
CA PHE A 404 0.62 4.40 -9.80
C PHE A 404 -0.87 4.04 -9.72
N GLY A 405 -1.44 4.03 -8.52
CA GLY A 405 -2.88 3.85 -8.31
C GLY A 405 -3.73 4.90 -9.02
N LEU A 406 -3.22 6.12 -9.21
CA LEU A 406 -3.97 7.19 -9.90
C LEU A 406 -4.21 6.87 -11.38
N ALA A 407 -3.44 5.95 -11.98
CA ALA A 407 -3.59 5.61 -13.38
C ALA A 407 -4.97 5.02 -13.72
N SER A 408 -5.42 5.27 -14.97
CA SER A 408 -6.70 4.80 -15.50
C SER A 408 -6.63 3.38 -16.07
N ALA A 409 -5.42 2.92 -16.38
CA ALA A 409 -5.09 1.61 -16.92
C ALA A 409 -3.69 1.24 -16.43
N HIS A 410 -3.43 -0.04 -16.19
CA HIS A 410 -2.17 -0.52 -15.61
C HIS A 410 -1.61 -1.67 -16.42
N VAL A 411 -0.41 -1.52 -16.97
CA VAL A 411 0.36 -2.60 -17.61
C VAL A 411 1.45 -3.02 -16.62
N VAL A 412 1.36 -4.23 -16.09
CA VAL A 412 2.12 -4.68 -14.92
C VAL A 412 2.88 -5.96 -15.25
N ALA A 413 4.13 -6.04 -14.79
CA ALA A 413 4.89 -7.27 -14.82
C ALA A 413 4.22 -8.35 -13.94
N VAL A 414 3.90 -9.50 -14.53
CA VAL A 414 3.26 -10.61 -13.79
C VAL A 414 4.17 -11.09 -12.66
N GLY A 415 3.59 -11.32 -11.48
CA GLY A 415 4.31 -11.71 -10.26
C GLY A 415 4.97 -10.55 -9.50
N SER A 416 4.83 -9.31 -9.99
CA SER A 416 5.28 -8.12 -9.27
C SER A 416 4.23 -7.69 -8.22
N THR A 417 4.40 -8.11 -6.96
CA THR A 417 3.54 -7.66 -5.85
C THR A 417 3.49 -6.13 -5.76
N TYR A 418 4.62 -5.47 -6.06
CA TYR A 418 4.73 -4.02 -6.05
C TYR A 418 3.82 -3.34 -7.09
N GLY A 419 3.87 -3.80 -8.35
CA GLY A 419 3.02 -3.27 -9.41
C GLY A 419 1.54 -3.60 -9.21
N TRP A 420 1.26 -4.82 -8.76
CA TRP A 420 -0.11 -5.26 -8.46
C TRP A 420 -0.75 -4.44 -7.33
N LEU A 421 -0.06 -4.25 -6.20
CA LEU A 421 -0.54 -3.41 -5.10
C LEU A 421 -0.70 -1.95 -5.53
N GLY A 422 0.26 -1.41 -6.27
CA GLY A 422 0.16 -0.03 -6.76
C GLY A 422 -1.06 0.17 -7.64
N ALA A 423 -1.35 -0.77 -8.54
CA ALA A 423 -2.54 -0.69 -9.39
C ALA A 423 -3.83 -0.78 -8.57
N LEU A 424 -3.87 -1.63 -7.54
CA LEU A 424 -5.00 -1.78 -6.64
C LEU A 424 -5.24 -0.58 -5.74
N ALA A 425 -4.20 0.21 -5.43
CA ALA A 425 -4.33 1.38 -4.55
C ALA A 425 -5.34 2.41 -5.07
N GLY A 426 -5.57 2.50 -6.39
CA GLY A 426 -6.53 3.45 -6.97
C GLY A 426 -7.89 2.87 -7.36
N VAL A 427 -8.15 1.60 -7.06
CA VAL A 427 -9.43 0.98 -7.42
C VAL A 427 -10.53 1.52 -6.52
N THR A 428 -11.65 1.88 -7.13
CA THR A 428 -12.87 2.32 -6.43
C THR A 428 -14.08 1.73 -7.15
N GLU A 429 -15.25 1.76 -6.52
CA GLU A 429 -16.49 1.33 -7.19
C GLU A 429 -16.78 2.12 -8.47
N ALA A 430 -16.43 3.41 -8.49
CA ALA A 430 -16.61 4.29 -9.64
C ALA A 430 -15.57 4.07 -10.75
N LYS A 431 -14.43 3.44 -10.42
CA LYS A 431 -13.30 3.25 -11.33
C LYS A 431 -12.85 1.78 -11.25
N PRO A 432 -13.48 0.88 -12.04
CA PRO A 432 -13.10 -0.51 -12.03
C PRO A 432 -11.65 -0.65 -12.48
N MET A 433 -10.95 -1.61 -11.87
CA MET A 433 -9.57 -1.90 -12.19
C MET A 433 -9.42 -2.35 -13.64
N ARG A 434 -8.40 -1.82 -14.33
CA ARG A 434 -8.03 -2.24 -15.68
C ARG A 434 -6.55 -2.56 -15.70
N MET A 435 -6.23 -3.84 -15.54
CA MET A 435 -4.85 -4.32 -15.45
C MET A 435 -4.55 -5.28 -16.59
N TRP A 436 -3.34 -5.21 -17.14
CA TRP A 436 -2.81 -6.17 -18.10
C TRP A 436 -1.48 -6.71 -17.57
N GLY A 437 -1.45 -8.01 -17.33
CA GLY A 437 -0.27 -8.76 -16.95
C GLY A 437 0.59 -9.07 -18.16
N ILE A 438 1.86 -8.66 -18.10
CA ILE A 438 2.87 -9.02 -19.09
C ILE A 438 3.83 -10.03 -18.47
N THR A 439 3.74 -11.28 -18.94
CA THR A 439 4.71 -12.34 -18.63
C THR A 439 5.86 -12.24 -19.62
N SER A 440 7.10 -12.08 -19.13
CA SER A 440 8.31 -11.97 -19.98
C SER A 440 8.27 -10.81 -20.98
N ASN A 441 9.22 -10.75 -21.92
CA ASN A 441 9.25 -9.74 -23.00
C ASN A 441 8.38 -10.12 -24.21
N GLN A 442 7.43 -11.04 -24.07
CA GLN A 442 6.56 -11.48 -25.17
C GLN A 442 5.41 -10.50 -25.39
N PRO A 443 5.31 -9.86 -26.58
CA PRO A 443 4.19 -9.00 -26.90
C PRO A 443 2.87 -9.78 -26.92
N ARG A 444 1.79 -9.14 -26.48
CA ARG A 444 0.43 -9.66 -26.60
C ARG A 444 -0.54 -8.57 -27.08
N PRO A 445 -1.70 -8.95 -27.65
CA PRO A 445 -2.79 -8.02 -27.86
C PRO A 445 -3.30 -7.49 -26.50
N CYS A 446 -3.48 -6.18 -26.43
CA CYS A 446 -4.05 -5.48 -25.27
C CYS A 446 -5.25 -4.66 -25.71
N ARG A 447 -6.42 -4.98 -25.16
CA ARG A 447 -7.68 -4.29 -25.47
C ARG A 447 -8.27 -3.67 -24.23
N LEU A 448 -8.75 -2.44 -24.35
CA LEU A 448 -9.29 -1.64 -23.23
C LEU A 448 -10.50 -2.31 -22.56
N ASP A 449 -11.28 -3.07 -23.34
CA ASP A 449 -12.46 -3.82 -22.90
C ASP A 449 -12.15 -5.24 -22.39
N GLN A 450 -10.88 -5.65 -22.41
CA GLN A 450 -10.42 -6.97 -21.98
C GLN A 450 -9.21 -6.85 -21.04
N PRO A 451 -9.36 -6.24 -19.85
CA PRO A 451 -8.34 -6.33 -18.81
C PRO A 451 -8.21 -7.77 -18.31
N ASP A 452 -7.03 -8.13 -17.83
CA ASP A 452 -6.81 -9.40 -17.14
C ASP A 452 -7.45 -9.39 -15.75
N PRO A 453 -7.94 -10.54 -15.26
CA PRO A 453 -8.38 -10.65 -13.88
C PRO A 453 -7.19 -10.40 -12.93
N ALA A 454 -7.46 -9.76 -11.78
CA ALA A 454 -6.46 -9.37 -10.80
C ALA A 454 -5.54 -10.55 -10.41
N GLU A 455 -6.14 -11.72 -10.26
CA GLU A 455 -5.52 -12.96 -9.81
C GLU A 455 -4.55 -13.54 -10.85
N ALA A 456 -4.76 -13.27 -12.14
CA ALA A 456 -3.85 -13.72 -13.19
C ALA A 456 -2.56 -12.88 -13.22
N VAL A 457 -2.64 -11.60 -12.83
CA VAL A 457 -1.46 -10.71 -12.76
C VAL A 457 -0.67 -10.90 -11.48
N GLU A 458 -1.38 -11.26 -10.40
CA GLU A 458 -0.86 -11.50 -9.06
C GLU A 458 0.18 -12.65 -8.97
N SER A 459 0.32 -13.47 -10.01
CA SER A 459 0.77 -14.87 -9.92
C SER A 459 1.97 -15.12 -8.99
N TRP A 460 1.72 -15.94 -7.96
CA TRP A 460 2.71 -16.50 -7.02
C TRP A 460 3.31 -17.81 -7.51
N SER A 461 2.79 -18.35 -8.62
CA SER A 461 3.29 -19.58 -9.22
C SER A 461 4.57 -19.27 -9.99
N GLY A 462 5.65 -18.99 -9.26
CA GLY A 462 6.99 -19.28 -9.73
C GLY A 462 7.09 -20.79 -9.96
N GLY A 463 6.62 -21.25 -11.12
CA GLY A 463 7.37 -22.25 -11.86
C GLY A 463 8.56 -21.52 -12.48
N LEU A 464 9.62 -21.35 -11.69
CA LEU A 464 10.98 -21.30 -12.23
C LEU A 464 11.45 -22.74 -12.36
#